data_AF-A0A816HAB0-F1
#
_entry.id   AF-A0A816HAB0-F1
#
_cell.length_a   1.000
_cell.length_b   1.000
_cell.length_c   1.000
_cell.angle_alpha   90.00
_cell.angle_beta   90.00
_cell.angle_gamma   90.00
#
_symmetry.space_group_name_H-M   'P 1'
#
loop_
_entity.id
_entity.type
_entity.pdbx_description
1 polymer ?
#
loop_
_entity_poly.entity_id
_entity_poly.type
_entity_poly.pdbx_seq_one_letter_code
_entity_poly.pdbx_strand_id
1 'polypeptide(L)'
;MLFNNGTVTSIYCLSSRMLAYHSFDFLGKDSVPSKFLEQSLGAVSHFDDSTWMVWSKPTSSPASTNDTSTSRKSSNNQVLLQKVNGSVADLLQEFDTQWLIFLKHSYIATEQSNYIRRIKSEANEYETIVIHIDFAENYSLLQQNSIMQAHWTTPQATIFTIHAKISKDNHQSMAIISDYLEHDVEFVHSTQRVIVDYIQSVYPGVKKINYVSDGAPQHFKNNKNILNLTYHYADFGLPVSWTF
;
A
#
# COMPACT_ATOMS: atom_id res chain seq x y z
N MET A 1 -28.35 36.89 24.68
CA MET A 1 -29.62 37.04 23.95
C MET A 1 -29.23 37.03 22.48
N LEU A 2 -29.42 36.01 21.64
CA LEU A 2 -30.29 34.83 21.59
C LEU A 2 -29.49 33.66 20.93
N PHE A 3 -29.86 32.42 21.24
CA PHE A 3 -29.36 31.17 20.63
C PHE A 3 -30.13 30.84 19.33
N ASN A 4 -29.45 30.18 18.37
CA ASN A 4 -29.90 29.08 17.48
C ASN A 4 -28.99 29.05 16.23
N ASN A 5 -28.66 27.94 15.57
CA ASN A 5 -28.69 26.49 15.81
C ASN A 5 -27.93 25.92 14.60
N GLY A 6 -27.01 24.95 14.79
CA GLY A 6 -26.48 24.16 13.67
C GLY A 6 -24.96 24.15 13.55
N THR A 7 -24.30 23.40 14.42
CA THR A 7 -22.92 22.96 14.22
C THR A 7 -22.79 21.52 14.68
N VAL A 8 -22.79 20.59 13.73
CA VAL A 8 -22.13 19.29 13.91
C VAL A 8 -21.07 19.20 12.82
N THR A 9 -19.92 19.81 13.11
CA THR A 9 -18.67 19.46 12.46
C THR A 9 -18.12 18.26 13.21
N SER A 10 -18.07 17.10 12.56
CA SER A 10 -17.20 16.01 13.00
C SER A 10 -16.66 15.29 11.78
N ILE A 11 -15.51 15.78 11.34
CA ILE A 11 -14.57 15.04 10.51
C ILE A 11 -13.80 14.16 11.48
N TYR A 12 -14.12 12.87 11.55
CA TYR A 12 -13.24 11.90 12.19
C TYR A 12 -12.20 11.43 11.18
N CYS A 13 -11.16 12.26 11.02
CA CYS A 13 -9.87 11.80 10.53
C CYS A 13 -9.11 11.27 11.75
N LEU A 14 -9.25 9.96 12.05
CA LEU A 14 -8.42 9.32 13.07
C LEU A 14 -7.03 9.06 12.47
N SER A 15 -6.23 10.13 12.50
CA SER A 15 -4.78 10.12 12.46
C SER A 15 -4.23 9.05 13.41
N SER A 16 -3.40 8.17 12.86
CA SER A 16 -2.67 7.12 13.58
C SER A 16 -1.71 7.74 14.60
N ARG A 17 -2.18 8.04 15.82
CA ARG A 17 -1.34 8.23 17.01
C ARG A 17 -2.21 8.34 18.28
N MET A 18 -2.47 7.21 18.94
CA MET A 18 -2.55 7.17 20.41
C MET A 18 -2.48 5.73 20.95
N LEU A 19 -1.32 5.43 21.52
CA LEU A 19 -1.08 4.71 22.78
C LEU A 19 -1.82 3.38 23.05
N ALA A 20 -1.00 2.32 23.08
CA ALA A 20 -0.86 1.36 24.16
C ALA A 20 -2.10 1.16 25.06
N TYR A 21 -2.81 0.06 24.84
CA TYR A 21 -3.50 -0.65 25.91
C TYR A 21 -3.13 -2.12 25.89
N HIS A 22 -2.90 -2.61 27.10
CA HIS A 22 -2.47 -3.94 27.51
C HIS A 22 -3.26 -5.09 26.86
N SER A 23 -2.57 -6.23 26.73
CA SER A 23 -3.09 -7.58 26.48
C SER A 23 -4.59 -7.73 26.67
N PHE A 24 -5.31 -7.91 25.57
CA PHE A 24 -6.57 -8.65 25.60
C PHE A 24 -6.22 -10.12 25.38
N ASP A 25 -6.13 -10.84 26.50
CA ASP A 25 -6.02 -12.29 26.50
C ASP A 25 -7.21 -12.88 25.75
N PHE A 26 -6.87 -13.71 24.77
CA PHE A 26 -7.78 -14.46 23.92
C PHE A 26 -8.41 -15.58 24.75
N LEU A 27 -9.48 -15.29 25.48
CA LEU A 27 -10.31 -16.29 26.14
C LEU A 27 -11.76 -16.19 25.65
N GLY A 28 -12.23 -17.29 25.06
CA GLY A 28 -13.64 -17.58 24.86
C GLY A 28 -14.25 -17.02 23.57
N LYS A 29 -14.35 -17.89 22.55
CA LYS A 29 -15.57 -17.90 21.73
C LYS A 29 -16.74 -18.05 22.72
N ASP A 30 -17.81 -17.30 22.51
CA ASP A 30 -19.06 -17.31 23.30
C ASP A 30 -19.18 -16.22 24.38
N SER A 31 -19.07 -14.94 24.00
CA SER A 31 -19.96 -13.88 24.51
C SER A 31 -19.60 -12.52 23.92
N VAL A 32 -20.07 -12.21 22.71
CA VAL A 32 -20.29 -10.80 22.33
C VAL A 32 -21.67 -10.44 22.89
N PRO A 33 -21.83 -9.42 23.76
CA PRO A 33 -23.12 -9.09 24.30
C PRO A 33 -23.98 -8.42 23.22
N SER A 34 -24.85 -9.22 22.59
CA SER A 34 -25.90 -8.77 21.67
C SER A 34 -26.83 -7.69 22.29
N LYS A 35 -26.80 -7.55 23.62
CA LYS A 35 -27.60 -6.57 24.38
C LYS A 35 -27.10 -5.13 24.29
N PHE A 36 -25.87 -4.85 23.82
CA PHE A 36 -25.43 -3.46 23.64
C PHE A 36 -25.97 -2.83 22.33
N LEU A 37 -26.37 -3.66 21.35
CA LEU A 37 -26.92 -3.21 20.07
C LEU A 37 -28.45 -3.00 20.13
N GLU A 38 -29.20 -3.78 20.93
CA GLU A 38 -30.66 -3.63 20.99
C GLU A 38 -31.13 -2.34 21.70
N GLN A 39 -30.34 -1.79 22.63
CA GLN A 39 -30.73 -0.59 23.36
C GLN A 39 -30.48 0.71 22.59
N SER A 40 -29.65 0.70 21.55
CA SER A 40 -29.39 1.85 20.68
C SER A 40 -30.28 1.88 19.43
N LEU A 41 -30.83 0.75 19.00
CA LEU A 41 -31.72 0.64 17.84
C LEU A 41 -33.09 1.31 18.03
N GLY A 42 -33.57 1.46 19.28
CA GLY A 42 -34.85 2.11 19.57
C GLY A 42 -34.89 3.64 19.39
N ALA A 43 -33.72 4.28 19.21
CA ALA A 43 -33.60 5.74 19.12
C ALA A 43 -33.26 6.25 17.70
N VAL A 44 -33.19 5.36 16.71
CA VAL A 44 -32.67 5.67 15.35
C VAL A 44 -33.77 5.67 14.29
N SER A 45 -35.05 5.69 14.67
CA SER A 45 -36.19 5.73 13.72
C SER A 45 -36.52 7.14 13.18
N HIS A 46 -35.60 8.10 13.29
CA HIS A 46 -35.82 9.48 12.85
C HIS A 46 -34.67 10.08 12.02
N PHE A 47 -33.74 9.25 11.57
CA PHE A 47 -32.69 9.65 10.62
C PHE A 47 -32.83 8.79 9.35
N ASP A 48 -33.82 9.11 8.52
CA ASP A 48 -34.13 8.33 7.31
C ASP A 48 -33.13 8.58 6.16
N ASP A 49 -32.38 9.69 6.21
CA ASP A 49 -31.40 10.04 5.18
C ASP A 49 -29.99 10.15 5.77
N SER A 50 -29.18 9.12 5.54
CA SER A 50 -27.75 9.14 5.80
C SER A 50 -26.96 9.10 4.50
N THR A 51 -25.75 9.66 4.52
CA THR A 51 -24.91 9.76 3.35
C THR A 51 -23.48 9.37 3.69
N TRP A 52 -22.92 8.42 2.95
CA TRP A 52 -21.54 7.96 3.13
C TRP A 52 -20.84 7.75 1.78
N MET A 53 -19.53 7.56 1.83
CA MET A 53 -18.71 7.37 0.64
C MET A 53 -18.25 5.91 0.56
N VAL A 54 -18.35 5.31 -0.62
CA VAL A 54 -17.93 3.93 -0.87
C VAL A 54 -17.03 3.89 -2.11
N TRP A 55 -15.94 3.13 -2.04
CA TRP A 55 -15.10 2.84 -3.20
C TRP A 55 -15.75 1.74 -4.02
N SER A 56 -16.32 2.08 -5.18
CA SER A 56 -16.97 1.11 -6.06
C SER A 56 -16.69 1.42 -7.53
N LYS A 57 -16.76 0.38 -8.36
CA LYS A 57 -16.70 0.56 -9.82
C LYS A 57 -17.97 1.24 -10.28
N PRO A 58 -17.92 2.21 -11.21
CA PRO A 58 -19.11 2.81 -11.77
C PRO A 58 -19.96 1.72 -12.42
N THR A 59 -21.14 1.46 -11.87
CA THR A 59 -22.13 0.61 -12.53
C THR A 59 -22.63 1.37 -13.75
N SER A 60 -22.56 0.75 -14.93
CA SER A 60 -23.25 1.29 -16.10
C SER A 60 -24.74 1.32 -15.78
N SER A 61 -25.32 2.51 -15.59
CA SER A 61 -26.77 2.66 -15.44
C SER A 61 -27.50 1.97 -16.61
N PRO A 62 -28.62 1.28 -16.38
CA PRO A 62 -29.44 0.80 -17.48
C PRO A 62 -29.97 2.02 -18.23
N ALA A 63 -29.66 2.10 -19.52
CA ALA A 63 -30.17 3.15 -20.39
C ALA A 63 -31.70 3.17 -20.31
N SER A 64 -32.27 4.28 -19.86
CA SER A 64 -33.64 4.62 -20.21
C SER A 64 -33.73 4.61 -21.73
N THR A 65 -34.66 3.81 -22.25
CA THR A 65 -34.98 3.66 -23.66
C THR A 65 -35.07 4.99 -24.40
N ASN A 66 -34.45 5.00 -25.58
CA ASN A 66 -34.50 5.99 -26.68
C ASN A 66 -33.37 7.02 -26.70
N ASP A 67 -32.22 6.61 -27.27
CA ASP A 67 -31.61 7.37 -28.35
C ASP A 67 -30.51 6.55 -29.05
N THR A 68 -30.61 6.43 -30.37
CA THR A 68 -29.58 5.88 -31.25
C THR A 68 -28.39 6.84 -31.29
N SER A 69 -27.44 6.63 -30.39
CA SER A 69 -26.07 7.06 -30.57
C SER A 69 -25.11 6.02 -29.98
N THR A 70 -24.14 5.63 -30.79
CA THR A 70 -23.13 4.59 -30.53
C THR A 70 -22.53 4.73 -29.13
N SER A 71 -22.97 3.88 -28.19
CA SER A 71 -22.41 3.87 -26.84
C SER A 71 -21.05 3.16 -26.89
N ARG A 72 -19.97 3.96 -26.82
CA ARG A 72 -18.66 3.42 -26.44
C ARG A 72 -18.78 2.97 -24.99
N LYS A 73 -18.74 1.67 -24.75
CA LYS A 73 -18.49 1.11 -23.42
C LYS A 73 -17.16 1.65 -22.92
N SER A 74 -17.18 2.62 -22.00
CA SER A 74 -15.99 3.06 -21.29
C SER A 74 -15.62 1.95 -20.30
N SER A 75 -14.65 1.13 -20.67
CA SER A 75 -14.08 0.05 -19.86
C SER A 75 -13.11 0.59 -18.81
N ASN A 76 -13.49 1.63 -18.07
CA ASN A 76 -12.63 2.15 -17.02
C ASN A 76 -12.84 1.29 -15.78
N ASN A 77 -11.98 0.29 -15.59
CA ASN A 77 -11.94 -0.59 -14.42
C ASN A 77 -11.50 0.14 -13.12
N GLN A 78 -11.56 1.48 -13.14
CA GLN A 78 -11.14 2.36 -12.06
C GLN A 78 -12.19 2.34 -10.96
N VAL A 79 -11.73 2.14 -9.73
CA VAL A 79 -12.56 2.25 -8.53
C VAL A 79 -12.66 3.73 -8.19
N LEU A 80 -13.89 4.24 -8.08
CA LEU A 80 -14.13 5.64 -7.78
C LEU A 80 -14.80 5.75 -6.41
N LEU A 81 -14.51 6.84 -5.71
CA LEU A 81 -15.18 7.16 -4.47
C LEU A 81 -16.56 7.73 -4.80
N GLN A 82 -17.60 6.94 -4.54
CA GLN A 82 -18.98 7.27 -4.86
C GLN A 82 -19.74 7.67 -3.60
N LYS A 83 -20.59 8.68 -3.73
CA LYS A 83 -21.49 9.13 -2.67
C LYS A 83 -22.76 8.29 -2.72
N VAL A 84 -23.04 7.57 -1.63
CA VAL A 84 -24.21 6.71 -1.46
C VAL A 84 -25.13 7.38 -0.44
N ASN A 85 -26.41 7.48 -0.79
CA ASN A 85 -27.46 7.92 0.12
C ASN A 85 -28.31 6.70 0.48
N GLY A 86 -28.67 6.54 1.75
CA GLY A 86 -29.51 5.44 2.21
C GLY A 86 -29.88 5.58 3.69
N SER A 87 -30.58 4.58 4.20
CA SER A 87 -30.97 4.58 5.61
C SER A 87 -29.78 4.33 6.53
N VAL A 88 -29.91 4.65 7.82
CA VAL A 88 -28.88 4.31 8.81
C VAL A 88 -28.68 2.79 8.92
N ALA A 89 -29.71 1.99 8.67
CA ALA A 89 -29.59 0.53 8.65
C ALA A 89 -28.67 0.05 7.52
N ASP A 90 -28.77 0.65 6.34
CA ASP A 90 -27.91 0.34 5.18
C ASP A 90 -26.45 0.72 5.46
N LEU A 91 -26.22 1.86 6.13
CA LEU A 91 -24.89 2.29 6.57
C LEU A 91 -24.27 1.28 7.56
N LEU A 92 -25.04 0.81 8.55
CA LEU A 92 -24.56 -0.14 9.54
C LEU A 92 -24.22 -1.50 8.90
N GLN A 93 -25.02 -1.95 7.92
CA GLN A 93 -24.73 -3.17 7.18
C GLN A 93 -23.45 -3.06 6.35
N GLU A 94 -23.21 -1.93 5.68
CA GLU A 94 -21.96 -1.68 4.97
C GLU A 94 -20.78 -1.65 5.95
N PHE A 95 -20.94 -0.98 7.08
CA PHE A 95 -19.92 -0.94 8.12
C PHE A 95 -19.55 -2.35 8.62
N ASP A 96 -20.54 -3.18 8.96
CA ASP A 96 -20.31 -4.56 9.42
C ASP A 96 -19.58 -5.40 8.37
N THR A 97 -19.88 -5.18 7.09
CA THR A 97 -19.22 -5.87 5.97
C THR A 97 -17.75 -5.48 5.87
N GLN A 98 -17.43 -4.19 6.00
CA GLN A 98 -16.06 -3.67 5.93
C GLN A 98 -15.27 -3.89 7.22
N TRP A 99 -15.94 -4.03 8.37
CA TRP A 99 -15.31 -4.08 9.68
C TRP A 99 -14.32 -5.25 9.80
N LEU A 100 -14.73 -6.44 9.37
CA LEU A 100 -13.85 -7.62 9.42
C LEU A 100 -12.65 -7.49 8.46
N ILE A 101 -12.86 -6.88 7.28
CA ILE A 101 -11.79 -6.62 6.30
C ILE A 101 -10.78 -5.64 6.89
N PHE A 102 -11.28 -4.55 7.50
CA PHE A 102 -10.47 -3.55 8.17
C PHE A 102 -9.66 -4.12 9.33
N LEU A 103 -10.30 -4.87 10.24
CA LEU A 103 -9.61 -5.49 11.38
C LEU A 103 -8.49 -6.43 10.91
N LYS A 104 -8.77 -7.26 9.90
CA LYS A 104 -7.76 -8.15 9.32
C LYS A 104 -6.61 -7.36 8.71
N HIS A 105 -6.90 -6.32 7.92
CA HIS A 105 -5.87 -5.49 7.33
C HIS A 105 -5.03 -4.76 8.38
N SER A 106 -5.68 -4.16 9.39
CA SER A 106 -5.03 -3.47 10.50
C SER A 106 -4.08 -4.39 11.28
N TYR A 107 -4.54 -5.61 11.59
CA TYR A 107 -3.71 -6.62 12.24
C TYR A 107 -2.50 -6.99 11.38
N ILE A 108 -2.72 -7.35 10.10
CA ILE A 108 -1.64 -7.76 9.19
C ILE A 108 -0.62 -6.63 9.02
N ALA A 109 -1.06 -5.39 8.77
CA ALA A 109 -0.17 -4.24 8.60
C ALA A 109 0.67 -3.96 9.86
N THR A 110 0.07 -4.14 11.04
CA THR A 110 0.76 -3.99 12.33
C THR A 110 1.84 -5.06 12.50
N GLU A 111 1.49 -6.33 12.25
CA GLU A 111 2.42 -7.45 12.38
C GLU A 111 3.56 -7.37 11.35
N GLN A 112 3.26 -7.01 10.11
CA GLN A 112 4.26 -6.76 9.07
C GLN A 112 5.22 -5.64 9.48
N SER A 113 4.68 -4.53 10.00
CA SER A 113 5.50 -3.40 10.48
C SER A 113 6.41 -3.82 11.64
N ASN A 114 5.89 -4.59 12.59
CA ASN A 114 6.66 -5.11 13.72
C ASN A 114 7.76 -6.08 13.26
N TYR A 115 7.44 -6.98 12.32
CA TYR A 115 8.40 -7.91 11.74
C TYR A 115 9.52 -7.17 10.99
N ILE A 116 9.18 -6.21 10.14
CA ILE A 116 10.15 -5.39 9.40
C ILE A 116 11.05 -4.61 10.36
N ARG A 117 10.49 -4.06 11.45
CA ARG A 117 11.27 -3.38 12.49
C ARG A 117 12.26 -4.32 13.17
N ARG A 118 11.83 -5.55 13.47
CA ARG A 118 12.67 -6.58 14.09
C ARG A 118 13.85 -6.97 13.19
N ILE A 119 13.61 -7.34 11.93
CA ILE A 119 14.70 -7.70 11.00
C ILE A 119 15.68 -6.54 10.78
N LYS A 120 15.19 -5.30 10.76
CA LYS A 120 16.05 -4.09 10.65
C LYS A 120 16.91 -3.88 11.91
N SER A 121 16.44 -4.30 13.07
CA SER A 121 17.20 -4.23 14.33
C SER A 121 18.24 -5.34 14.47
N GLU A 122 18.00 -6.49 13.84
CA GLU A 122 18.89 -7.65 13.79
C GLU A 122 19.93 -7.54 12.65
N ALA A 123 19.85 -6.51 11.81
CA ALA A 123 20.77 -6.29 10.69
C ALA A 123 22.23 -6.12 11.16
N ASN A 124 23.15 -6.80 10.47
CA ASN A 124 24.57 -6.85 10.79
C ASN A 124 25.41 -6.93 9.51
N GLU A 125 26.47 -6.13 9.44
CA GLU A 125 27.38 -6.01 8.30
C GLU A 125 28.15 -7.30 7.95
N TYR A 126 28.32 -8.22 8.92
CA TYR A 126 29.01 -9.51 8.73
C TYR A 126 28.06 -10.71 8.59
N GLU A 127 26.74 -10.48 8.60
CA GLU A 127 25.77 -11.57 8.58
C GLU A 127 24.63 -11.29 7.61
N THR A 128 23.73 -10.37 7.97
CA THR A 128 22.53 -10.09 7.18
C THR A 128 22.33 -8.59 7.01
N ILE A 129 22.24 -8.17 5.75
CA ILE A 129 21.85 -6.80 5.37
C ILE A 129 20.38 -6.82 4.96
N VAL A 130 19.61 -5.83 5.45
CA VAL A 130 18.19 -5.68 5.08
C VAL A 130 18.07 -4.57 4.05
N ILE A 131 17.50 -4.87 2.88
CA ILE A 131 17.39 -3.92 1.76
C ILE A 131 15.91 -3.66 1.52
N HIS A 132 15.48 -2.43 1.74
CA HIS A 132 14.14 -1.99 1.40
C HIS A 132 14.17 -1.40 0.00
N ILE A 133 13.38 -1.95 -0.91
CA ILE A 133 13.32 -1.52 -2.31
C ILE A 133 11.91 -1.07 -2.64
N ASP A 134 11.81 -0.01 -3.44
CA ASP A 134 10.54 0.51 -3.91
C ASP A 134 10.73 1.20 -5.27
N PHE A 135 9.74 1.08 -6.14
CA PHE A 135 9.71 1.82 -7.40
C PHE A 135 9.14 3.20 -7.13
N ALA A 136 9.89 4.24 -7.49
CA ALA A 136 9.28 5.53 -7.69
C ALA A 136 8.68 5.57 -9.10
N GLU A 137 7.66 6.42 -9.30
CA GLU A 137 7.02 6.62 -10.60
C GLU A 137 8.03 7.04 -11.69
N ASN A 138 7.63 6.96 -12.96
CA ASN A 138 8.46 7.46 -14.06
C ASN A 138 8.48 9.00 -14.04
N TYR A 139 9.66 9.57 -13.86
CA TYR A 139 9.83 11.02 -13.81
C TYR A 139 10.16 11.59 -15.18
N SER A 140 9.46 12.66 -15.54
CA SER A 140 9.80 13.43 -16.74
C SER A 140 10.97 14.36 -16.43
N LEU A 141 12.05 14.23 -17.20
CA LEU A 141 13.25 15.05 -17.08
C LEU A 141 13.00 16.38 -17.77
N LEU A 142 12.68 17.39 -16.96
CA LEU A 142 12.50 18.75 -17.44
C LEU A 142 13.84 19.49 -17.41
N GLN A 143 14.30 19.92 -18.58
CA GLN A 143 15.46 20.81 -18.66
C GLN A 143 15.08 22.21 -18.15
N GLN A 144 15.78 22.68 -17.12
CA GLN A 144 15.62 24.05 -16.64
C GLN A 144 16.04 25.05 -17.73
N ASN A 145 15.26 26.11 -17.92
CA ASN A 145 15.45 27.13 -18.98
C ASN A 145 15.43 26.56 -20.42
N SER A 146 14.58 25.56 -20.66
CA SER A 146 14.35 25.02 -22.01
C SER A 146 13.67 26.04 -22.93
N ILE A 147 14.08 26.09 -24.20
CA ILE A 147 13.37 26.84 -25.24
C ILE A 147 11.98 26.23 -25.46
N MET A 148 10.98 27.04 -25.84
CA MET A 148 9.59 26.59 -26.04
C MET A 148 9.45 25.34 -26.92
N GLN A 149 10.33 25.15 -27.90
CA GLN A 149 10.29 24.01 -28.82
C GLN A 149 10.65 22.66 -28.15
N ALA A 150 11.38 22.67 -27.02
CA ALA A 150 11.71 21.46 -26.26
C ALA A 150 10.55 20.91 -25.42
N HIS A 151 9.39 21.58 -25.42
CA HIS A 151 8.19 21.18 -24.69
C HIS A 151 7.53 19.89 -25.23
N TRP A 152 7.82 19.49 -26.47
CA TRP A 152 7.14 18.35 -27.12
C TRP A 152 7.75 16.98 -26.81
N THR A 153 8.93 16.93 -26.20
CA THR A 153 9.59 15.66 -25.88
C THR A 153 10.37 15.79 -24.59
N THR A 154 9.75 15.38 -23.48
CA THR A 154 10.42 15.27 -22.19
C THR A 154 10.85 13.82 -22.01
N PRO A 155 12.16 13.50 -22.07
CA PRO A 155 12.60 12.14 -21.79
C PRO A 155 12.17 11.77 -20.37
N GLN A 156 11.82 10.51 -20.17
CA GLN A 156 11.45 9.99 -18.85
C GLN A 156 12.56 9.09 -18.32
N ALA A 157 12.65 9.00 -17.00
CA ALA A 157 13.52 8.06 -16.32
C ALA A 157 12.77 7.39 -15.17
N THR A 158 13.02 6.09 -15.00
CA THR A 158 12.60 5.32 -13.84
C THR A 158 13.59 5.55 -12.71
N ILE A 159 13.07 5.82 -11.51
CA ILE A 159 13.87 5.92 -10.30
C ILE A 159 13.53 4.73 -9.41
N PHE A 160 14.51 3.88 -9.17
CA PHE A 160 14.39 2.74 -8.28
C PHE A 160 15.06 3.09 -6.95
N THR A 161 14.25 3.23 -5.91
CA THR A 161 14.71 3.69 -4.60
C THR A 161 15.08 2.52 -3.71
N ILE A 162 16.22 2.65 -3.04
CA ILE A 162 16.79 1.58 -2.22
C ILE A 162 17.24 2.18 -0.89
N HIS A 163 16.82 1.55 0.19
CA HIS A 163 17.28 1.84 1.54
C HIS A 163 17.85 0.57 2.17
N ALA A 164 19.17 0.50 2.25
CA ALA A 164 19.92 -0.59 2.86
C ALA A 164 20.21 -0.31 4.34
N LYS A 165 19.75 -1.19 5.22
CA LYS A 165 20.09 -1.21 6.64
C LYS A 165 21.24 -2.19 6.86
N ILE A 166 22.43 -1.64 7.09
CA ILE A 166 23.68 -2.41 7.20
C ILE A 166 23.88 -2.89 8.64
N SER A 167 23.72 -1.97 9.60
CA SER A 167 23.82 -2.26 11.04
C SER A 167 22.80 -1.43 11.82
N LYS A 168 22.75 -1.57 13.15
CA LYS A 168 21.82 -0.83 14.01
C LYS A 168 21.88 0.70 13.81
N ASP A 169 23.06 1.24 13.58
CA ASP A 169 23.28 2.69 13.43
C ASP A 169 23.70 3.10 12.01
N ASN A 170 24.09 2.13 11.16
CA ASN A 170 24.48 2.41 9.78
C ASN A 170 23.34 2.08 8.79
N HIS A 171 22.99 3.06 7.97
CA HIS A 171 22.03 2.96 6.88
C HIS A 171 22.57 3.68 5.65
N GLN A 172 22.30 3.10 4.48
CA GLN A 172 22.65 3.67 3.20
C GLN A 172 21.39 3.82 2.35
N SER A 173 21.22 5.01 1.79
CA SER A 173 20.18 5.29 0.81
C SER A 173 20.83 5.41 -0.56
N MET A 174 20.23 4.74 -1.53
CA MET A 174 20.71 4.66 -2.90
C MET A 174 19.51 4.78 -3.84
N ALA A 175 19.77 5.23 -5.05
CA ALA A 175 18.78 5.25 -6.12
C ALA A 175 19.46 4.80 -7.40
N ILE A 176 18.80 3.91 -8.13
CA ILE A 176 19.19 3.54 -9.49
C ILE A 176 18.30 4.33 -10.44
N ILE A 177 18.92 5.07 -11.36
CA ILE A 177 18.24 5.84 -12.38
C ILE A 177 18.46 5.13 -13.70
N SER A 178 17.37 4.87 -14.43
CA SER A 178 17.41 4.19 -15.72
C SER A 178 16.44 4.83 -16.71
N ASP A 179 16.79 4.78 -17.98
CA ASP A 179 15.92 5.09 -19.11
C ASP A 179 14.93 3.96 -19.45
N TYR A 180 15.03 2.80 -18.79
CA TYR A 180 14.08 1.71 -18.91
C TYR A 180 12.80 2.03 -18.13
N LEU A 181 11.69 2.23 -18.86
CA LEU A 181 10.42 2.74 -18.29
C LEU A 181 9.46 1.64 -17.80
N GLU A 182 9.76 0.37 -18.05
CA GLU A 182 8.92 -0.75 -17.67
C GLU A 182 9.26 -1.20 -16.24
N HIS A 183 8.25 -1.30 -15.37
CA HIS A 183 8.40 -1.79 -14.00
C HIS A 183 8.12 -3.28 -13.95
N ASP A 184 9.04 -4.06 -14.52
CA ASP A 184 8.94 -5.51 -14.64
C ASP A 184 9.94 -6.25 -13.75
N VAL A 185 9.91 -7.57 -13.86
CA VAL A 185 10.77 -8.48 -13.09
C VAL A 185 12.20 -8.49 -13.60
N GLU A 186 12.40 -8.22 -14.89
CA GLU A 186 13.71 -8.22 -15.55
C GLU A 186 14.54 -7.02 -15.09
N PHE A 187 13.89 -5.87 -14.92
CA PHE A 187 14.47 -4.68 -14.30
C PHE A 187 14.83 -4.93 -12.84
N VAL A 188 13.95 -5.57 -12.05
CA VAL A 188 14.26 -5.92 -10.66
C VAL A 188 15.48 -6.83 -10.58
N HIS A 189 15.58 -7.86 -11.43
CA HIS A 189 16.75 -8.75 -11.46
C HIS A 189 18.04 -8.00 -11.83
N SER A 190 17.96 -7.11 -12.81
CA SER A 190 19.10 -6.30 -13.26
C SER A 190 19.58 -5.33 -12.17
N THR A 191 18.65 -4.68 -11.47
CA THR A 191 18.98 -3.80 -10.34
C THR A 191 19.53 -4.56 -9.14
N GLN A 192 19.00 -5.75 -8.85
CA GLN A 192 19.55 -6.63 -7.82
C GLN A 192 21.02 -6.96 -8.06
N ARG A 193 21.41 -7.23 -9.31
CA ARG A 193 22.83 -7.45 -9.66
C ARG A 193 23.71 -6.28 -9.22
N VAL A 194 23.34 -5.07 -9.60
CA VAL A 194 24.08 -3.84 -9.25
C VAL A 194 24.16 -3.65 -7.74
N ILE A 195 23.07 -3.91 -7.03
CA ILE A 195 23.01 -3.82 -5.56
C ILE A 195 23.92 -4.85 -4.91
N VAL A 196 23.87 -6.10 -5.36
CA VAL A 196 24.67 -7.19 -4.79
C VAL A 196 26.15 -6.96 -5.05
N ASP A 197 26.53 -6.58 -6.27
CA ASP A 197 27.92 -6.27 -6.62
C ASP A 197 28.47 -5.13 -5.73
N TYR A 198 27.68 -4.06 -5.54
CA TYR A 198 28.05 -2.98 -4.63
C TYR A 198 28.21 -3.48 -3.19
N ILE A 199 27.24 -4.24 -2.67
CA ILE A 199 27.28 -4.73 -1.30
C ILE A 199 28.47 -5.66 -1.07
N GLN A 200 28.76 -6.58 -1.98
CA GLN A 200 29.92 -7.47 -1.88
C GLN A 200 31.24 -6.70 -1.93
N SER A 201 31.30 -5.61 -2.69
CA SER A 201 32.50 -4.76 -2.76
C SER A 201 32.77 -3.97 -1.48
N VAL A 202 31.73 -3.46 -0.82
CA VAL A 202 31.84 -2.61 0.38
C VAL A 202 31.81 -3.44 1.67
N TYR A 203 31.03 -4.52 1.68
CA TYR A 203 30.77 -5.39 2.83
C TYR A 203 31.04 -6.86 2.50
N PRO A 204 32.32 -7.25 2.27
CA PRO A 204 32.66 -8.61 1.83
C PRO A 204 32.34 -9.70 2.86
N GLY A 205 32.09 -9.33 4.11
CA GLY A 205 31.70 -10.25 5.19
C GLY A 205 30.22 -10.64 5.19
N VAL A 206 29.38 -10.04 4.35
CA VAL A 206 27.94 -10.34 4.34
C VAL A 206 27.69 -11.78 3.92
N LYS A 207 26.79 -12.47 4.64
CA LYS A 207 26.44 -13.87 4.36
C LYS A 207 25.09 -14.01 3.69
N LYS A 208 24.18 -13.05 3.90
CA LYS A 208 22.80 -13.10 3.42
C LYS A 208 22.24 -11.70 3.19
N ILE A 209 21.33 -11.60 2.22
CA ILE A 209 20.52 -10.39 2.00
C ILE A 209 19.05 -10.69 2.31
N ASN A 210 18.37 -9.75 2.96
CA ASN A 210 16.92 -9.79 3.13
C ASN A 210 16.28 -8.60 2.42
N TYR A 211 15.60 -8.85 1.30
CA TYR A 211 14.84 -7.82 0.60
C TYR A 211 13.49 -7.60 1.28
N VAL A 212 13.08 -6.34 1.33
CA VAL A 212 11.77 -5.90 1.76
C VAL A 212 11.22 -5.05 0.63
N SER A 213 10.00 -5.32 0.18
CA SER A 213 9.35 -4.53 -0.87
C SER A 213 7.86 -4.40 -0.57
N ASP A 214 7.18 -3.52 -1.30
CA ASP A 214 5.73 -3.58 -1.36
C ASP A 214 5.28 -4.86 -2.09
N GLY A 215 4.04 -5.29 -1.81
CA GLY A 215 3.48 -6.53 -2.35
C GLY A 215 2.99 -6.42 -3.79
N ALA A 216 3.53 -5.48 -4.58
CA ALA A 216 3.05 -5.15 -5.91
C ALA A 216 3.21 -6.35 -6.88
N PRO A 217 2.10 -6.87 -7.45
CA PRO A 217 2.14 -8.09 -8.26
C PRO A 217 2.93 -7.97 -9.56
N GLN A 218 3.02 -6.77 -10.13
CA GLN A 218 3.63 -6.58 -11.45
C GLN A 218 5.14 -6.84 -11.44
N HIS A 219 5.84 -6.45 -10.37
CA HIS A 219 7.30 -6.53 -10.29
C HIS A 219 7.81 -7.39 -9.13
N PHE A 220 7.18 -7.36 -7.96
CA PHE A 220 7.71 -8.08 -6.79
C PHE A 220 6.95 -9.36 -6.45
N LYS A 221 5.61 -9.32 -6.43
CA LYS A 221 4.76 -10.44 -5.99
C LYS A 221 4.23 -11.25 -7.17
N ASN A 222 5.15 -11.85 -7.94
CA ASN A 222 4.82 -12.78 -9.02
C ASN A 222 5.72 -14.02 -9.05
N ASN A 223 5.31 -15.01 -9.84
CA ASN A 223 6.01 -16.28 -10.00
C ASN A 223 7.40 -16.13 -10.62
N LYS A 224 7.59 -15.18 -11.54
CA LYS A 224 8.87 -14.92 -12.19
C LYS A 224 9.90 -14.39 -11.18
N ASN A 225 9.51 -13.46 -10.31
CA ASN A 225 10.38 -12.96 -9.25
C ASN A 225 10.71 -14.06 -8.24
N ILE A 226 9.74 -14.92 -7.88
CA ILE A 226 10.01 -16.09 -7.03
C ILE A 226 11.04 -17.03 -7.68
N LEU A 227 10.98 -17.21 -9.01
CA LEU A 227 11.98 -17.98 -9.75
C LEU A 227 13.37 -17.33 -9.64
N ASN A 228 13.47 -16.03 -9.84
CA ASN A 228 14.71 -15.27 -9.67
C ASN A 228 15.28 -15.44 -8.25
N LEU A 229 14.43 -15.42 -7.21
CA LEU A 229 14.86 -15.65 -5.83
C LEU A 229 15.39 -17.06 -5.60
N THR A 230 14.85 -18.05 -6.30
CA THR A 230 15.31 -19.44 -6.22
C THR A 230 16.71 -19.61 -6.82
N TYR A 231 17.00 -18.87 -7.90
CA TYR A 231 18.32 -18.88 -8.57
C TYR A 231 19.29 -17.81 -8.07
N HIS A 232 18.89 -16.98 -7.11
CA HIS A 232 19.69 -15.86 -6.61
C HIS A 232 21.09 -16.27 -6.14
N TYR A 233 21.22 -17.43 -5.48
CA TYR A 233 22.54 -17.94 -5.08
C TYR A 233 23.40 -18.35 -6.27
N ALA A 234 22.81 -18.95 -7.31
CA ALA A 234 23.53 -19.33 -8.52
C ALA A 234 23.97 -18.09 -9.33
N ASP A 235 23.12 -17.06 -9.38
CA ASP A 235 23.36 -15.85 -10.16
C ASP A 235 24.35 -14.88 -9.48
N PHE A 236 24.24 -14.72 -8.15
CA PHE A 236 24.96 -13.68 -7.41
C PHE A 236 25.88 -14.21 -6.29
N GLY A 237 25.86 -15.52 -6.03
CA GLY A 237 26.69 -16.14 -4.98
C GLY A 237 26.25 -15.85 -3.55
N LEU A 238 25.10 -15.19 -3.34
CA LEU A 238 24.57 -14.87 -2.02
C LEU A 238 23.17 -15.46 -1.80
N PRO A 239 22.89 -16.09 -0.65
CA PRO A 239 21.54 -16.49 -0.30
C PRO A 239 20.68 -15.27 0.02
N VAL A 240 19.39 -15.39 -0.26
CA VAL A 240 18.43 -14.31 -0.13
C VAL A 240 17.19 -14.76 0.64
N SER A 241 16.58 -13.82 1.36
CA SER A 241 15.18 -13.91 1.76
C SER A 241 14.40 -12.68 1.29
N TRP A 242 13.10 -12.82 1.11
CA TRP A 242 12.22 -11.72 0.71
C TRP A 242 11.04 -11.61 1.66
N THR A 243 10.76 -10.38 2.08
CA THR A 243 9.64 -10.02 2.97
C THR A 243 8.74 -9.03 2.23
N PHE A 244 7.42 -9.23 2.31
CA PHE A 244 6.38 -8.35 1.75
C PHE A 244 5.54 -7.72 2.86
#